data_AF-A0A3A0E3X3-F1
#
_entry.id   AF-A0A3A0E3X3-F1
#
_cell.length_a   1.000
_cell.length_b   1.000
_cell.length_c   1.000
_cell.angle_alpha   90.00
_cell.angle_beta   90.00
_cell.angle_gamma   90.00
#
_symmetry.space_group_name_H-M   'P 1'
#
loop_
_entity.id
_entity.type
_entity.pdbx_description
1 polymer ?
#
loop_
_entity_poly.entity_id
_entity_poly.type
_entity_poly.pdbx_seq_one_letter_code
_entity_poly.pdbx_strand_id
1 'polypeptide(L)'
;MKRNGKNRRAGFTLVELLVVIVIIGILASLVTMAVFGAMKDAKSKDMQQECSKILGAFESFKEKFNSLPPDGNGGMEKMRRFVRKAFPMAKSQSTTPDGEVTQAQTGPARGLVYWLSEISTDPRQPFRKESGGFGGQKQDELFYKFYNFQEGRLNKGKYYPKDYDFTHDPPFLYFNWETYGMASYRTPDGLAFKPYDRGQSNSQSSSNRGGGNSRTFCAEESCQIIAAGLDKKLGTGGTLMLDSAQAAGGAEFISEEDEDNVVSFDTRRIGDIKG
;
A
#
# COMPACT_ATOMS: atom_id res chain seq x y z
N MET A 1 -29.55 57.13 57.25
CA MET A 1 -29.01 55.79 57.62
C MET A 1 -28.93 54.93 56.36
N LYS A 2 -27.76 54.34 56.02
CA LYS A 2 -27.63 53.35 54.93
C LYS A 2 -27.21 52.00 55.52
N ARG A 3 -27.98 50.93 55.25
CA ARG A 3 -27.61 49.55 55.61
C ARG A 3 -26.83 48.92 54.45
N ASN A 4 -25.53 48.71 54.63
CA ASN A 4 -24.72 47.96 53.67
C ASN A 4 -25.04 46.46 53.80
N GLY A 5 -25.71 45.90 52.80
CA GLY A 5 -25.89 44.45 52.70
C GLY A 5 -24.56 43.75 52.42
N LYS A 6 -24.03 43.02 53.41
CA LYS A 6 -22.89 42.12 53.18
C LYS A 6 -23.38 40.92 52.37
N ASN A 7 -23.07 40.90 51.08
CA ASN A 7 -23.24 39.70 50.25
C ASN A 7 -22.44 38.54 50.88
N ARG A 8 -23.16 37.58 51.46
CA ARG A 8 -22.56 36.34 51.99
C ARG A 8 -22.06 35.54 50.79
N ARG A 9 -20.74 35.47 50.61
CA ARG A 9 -20.14 34.50 49.69
C ARG A 9 -20.44 33.11 50.22
N ALA A 10 -21.27 32.35 49.50
CA ALA A 10 -21.43 30.93 49.76
C ALA A 10 -20.10 30.23 49.46
N GLY A 11 -19.62 29.42 50.41
CA GLY A 11 -18.46 28.55 50.19
C GLY A 11 -18.92 27.27 49.48
N PHE A 12 -18.10 26.77 48.55
CA PHE A 12 -18.32 25.49 47.89
C PHE A 12 -18.30 24.35 48.93
N THR A 13 -19.24 23.42 48.86
CA THR A 13 -19.24 22.24 49.73
C THR A 13 -18.34 21.14 49.20
N LEU A 14 -17.81 20.30 50.10
CA LEU A 14 -17.04 19.11 49.72
C LEU A 14 -17.88 18.13 48.87
N VAL A 15 -19.20 18.09 49.09
CA VAL A 15 -20.13 17.22 48.35
C VAL A 15 -20.31 17.70 46.91
N GLU A 16 -20.46 19.02 46.68
CA GLU A 16 -20.52 19.58 45.32
C GLU A 16 -19.25 19.28 44.54
N LEU A 17 -18.07 19.44 45.16
CA LEU A 17 -16.80 19.10 44.51
C LEU A 17 -16.69 17.59 44.20
N LEU A 18 -17.13 16.72 45.12
CA LEU A 18 -17.14 15.27 44.94
C LEU A 18 -18.05 14.84 43.77
N VAL A 19 -19.25 15.40 43.67
CA VAL A 19 -20.17 15.09 42.55
C VAL A 19 -19.57 15.55 41.22
N VAL A 20 -18.93 16.73 41.17
CA VAL A 20 -18.27 17.23 39.95
C VAL A 20 -17.14 16.31 39.48
N ILE A 21 -16.24 15.87 40.36
CA ILE A 21 -15.15 14.97 39.95
C ILE A 21 -15.66 13.58 39.54
N VAL A 22 -16.76 13.09 40.13
CA VAL A 22 -17.41 11.83 39.70
C VAL A 22 -17.99 11.98 38.30
N ILE A 23 -18.71 13.06 38.00
CA ILE A 23 -19.26 13.33 36.66
C ILE A 23 -18.12 13.47 35.62
N ILE A 24 -17.05 14.22 35.95
CA ILE A 24 -15.88 14.36 35.08
C ILE A 24 -15.21 13.00 34.84
N GLY A 25 -15.06 12.15 35.87
CA GLY A 25 -14.50 10.81 35.73
C GLY A 25 -15.30 9.91 34.78
N ILE A 26 -16.63 9.91 34.92
CA ILE A 26 -17.54 9.16 34.04
C ILE A 26 -17.40 9.67 32.60
N LEU A 27 -17.52 10.98 32.37
CA LEU A 27 -17.40 11.56 31.03
C LEU A 27 -16.02 11.31 30.40
N ALA A 28 -14.93 11.47 31.15
CA ALA A 28 -13.58 11.23 30.67
C ALA A 28 -13.36 9.77 30.24
N SER A 29 -13.89 8.79 30.99
CA SER A 29 -13.78 7.37 30.64
C SER A 29 -14.48 7.03 29.31
N LEU A 30 -15.68 7.58 29.08
CA LEU A 30 -16.44 7.36 27.84
C LEU A 30 -15.77 8.02 26.63
N VAL A 31 -15.31 9.27 26.77
CA VAL A 31 -14.58 9.99 25.72
C VAL A 31 -13.30 9.26 25.34
N THR A 32 -12.56 8.73 26.31
CA THR A 32 -11.29 8.01 26.09
C THR A 32 -11.47 6.82 25.15
N MET A 33 -12.50 5.98 25.37
CA MET A 33 -12.75 4.81 24.53
C MET A 33 -13.17 5.21 23.11
N ALA A 34 -14.00 6.24 22.95
CA ALA A 34 -14.40 6.74 21.64
C ALA A 34 -13.20 7.28 20.83
N VAL A 35 -12.28 7.99 21.48
CA VAL A 35 -11.06 8.53 20.84
C VAL A 35 -10.14 7.41 20.35
N PHE A 36 -9.96 6.33 21.12
CA PHE A 36 -9.16 5.18 20.67
C PHE A 36 -9.74 4.48 19.44
N GLY A 37 -11.07 4.33 19.35
CA GLY A 37 -11.74 3.83 18.14
C GLY A 37 -11.51 4.73 16.93
N ALA A 38 -11.81 6.03 17.09
CA ALA A 38 -11.66 7.02 16.02
C ALA A 38 -10.21 7.11 15.48
N MET A 39 -9.19 6.95 16.33
CA MET A 39 -7.79 6.92 15.89
C MET A 39 -7.44 5.68 15.05
N LYS A 40 -8.00 4.50 15.35
CA LYS A 40 -7.81 3.29 14.53
C LYS A 40 -8.43 3.45 13.15
N ASP A 41 -9.66 3.98 13.10
CA ASP A 41 -10.36 4.23 11.85
C ASP A 41 -9.67 5.32 11.00
N ALA A 42 -9.15 6.37 11.64
CA ALA A 42 -8.35 7.39 10.96
C ALA A 42 -7.10 6.78 10.31
N LYS A 43 -6.32 5.96 11.02
CA LYS A 43 -5.14 5.28 10.45
C LYS A 43 -5.49 4.38 9.26
N SER A 44 -6.58 3.61 9.38
CA SER A 44 -7.09 2.77 8.28
C SER A 44 -7.47 3.59 7.04
N LYS A 45 -8.14 4.73 7.24
CA LYS A 45 -8.56 5.63 6.15
C LYS A 45 -7.38 6.38 5.52
N ASP A 46 -6.42 6.83 6.31
CA ASP A 46 -5.19 7.46 5.83
C ASP A 46 -4.42 6.50 4.91
N MET A 47 -4.37 5.22 5.27
CA MET A 47 -3.72 4.18 4.48
C MET A 47 -4.49 3.82 3.19
N GLN A 48 -5.82 3.74 3.26
CA GLN A 48 -6.67 3.59 2.07
C GLN A 48 -6.45 4.74 1.07
N GLN A 49 -6.48 5.98 1.57
CA GLN A 49 -6.19 7.16 0.75
C GLN A 49 -4.78 7.12 0.15
N GLU A 50 -3.78 6.63 0.89
CA GLU A 50 -2.42 6.46 0.37
C GLU A 50 -2.37 5.43 -0.77
N CYS A 51 -2.99 4.26 -0.60
CA CYS A 51 -3.12 3.25 -1.64
C CYS A 51 -3.81 3.80 -2.90
N SER A 52 -4.90 4.56 -2.76
CA SER A 52 -5.60 5.18 -3.89
C SER A 52 -4.73 6.24 -4.61
N LYS A 53 -3.97 7.05 -3.88
CA LYS A 53 -3.04 8.03 -4.51
C LYS A 53 -1.89 7.33 -5.26
N ILE A 54 -1.36 6.25 -4.71
CA ILE A 54 -0.30 5.44 -5.37
C ILE A 54 -0.87 4.77 -6.63
N LEU A 55 -2.10 4.25 -6.58
CA LEU A 55 -2.78 3.70 -7.77
C LEU A 55 -2.94 4.76 -8.86
N GLY A 56 -3.48 5.94 -8.53
CA GLY A 56 -3.62 7.05 -9.49
C GLY A 56 -2.29 7.53 -10.09
N ALA A 57 -1.19 7.41 -9.35
CA ALA A 57 0.15 7.68 -9.87
C ALA A 57 0.61 6.62 -10.89
N PHE A 58 0.25 5.34 -10.68
CA PHE A 58 0.47 4.27 -11.68
C PHE A 58 -0.46 4.37 -12.90
N GLU A 59 -1.68 4.87 -12.73
CA GLU A 59 -2.58 5.18 -13.84
C GLU A 59 -1.99 6.32 -14.68
N SER A 60 -1.55 7.41 -14.05
CA SER A 60 -0.84 8.52 -14.71
C SER A 60 0.44 8.06 -15.44
N PHE A 61 1.17 7.09 -14.86
CA PHE A 61 2.30 6.44 -15.52
C PHE A 61 1.86 5.63 -16.75
N LYS A 62 0.81 4.82 -16.62
CA LYS A 62 0.25 3.99 -17.69
C LYS A 62 -0.22 4.87 -18.85
N GLU A 63 -0.86 6.00 -18.58
CA GLU A 63 -1.25 7.00 -19.57
C GLU A 63 -0.02 7.58 -20.28
N LYS A 64 1.01 7.98 -19.53
CA LYS A 64 2.20 8.63 -20.09
C LYS A 64 3.07 7.70 -20.97
N PHE A 65 3.16 6.42 -20.61
CA PHE A 65 4.05 5.45 -21.27
C PHE A 65 3.31 4.31 -21.99
N ASN A 66 1.98 4.38 -22.07
CA ASN A 66 1.08 3.38 -22.66
C ASN A 66 1.29 1.94 -22.13
N SER A 67 1.82 1.80 -20.92
CA SER A 67 2.11 0.52 -20.28
C SER A 67 2.34 0.69 -18.79
N LEU A 68 1.81 -0.22 -17.97
CA LEU A 68 2.27 -0.36 -16.59
C LEU A 68 3.69 -0.93 -16.56
N PRO A 69 4.51 -0.53 -15.58
CA PRO A 69 5.86 -1.06 -15.42
C PRO A 69 5.84 -2.44 -14.73
N PRO A 70 6.91 -3.25 -14.87
CA PRO A 70 7.00 -4.53 -14.19
C PRO A 70 7.25 -4.36 -12.68
N ASP A 71 6.62 -5.25 -11.90
CA ASP A 71 6.73 -5.38 -10.44
C ASP A 71 7.95 -6.23 -10.00
N GLY A 72 8.92 -6.42 -10.88
CA GLY A 72 10.08 -7.29 -10.69
C GLY A 72 9.79 -8.79 -10.81
N ASN A 73 8.53 -9.22 -10.85
CA ASN A 73 8.15 -10.59 -11.15
C ASN A 73 8.14 -10.85 -12.66
N GLY A 74 8.23 -12.11 -13.08
CA GLY A 74 8.18 -12.49 -14.50
C GLY A 74 9.47 -12.29 -15.31
N GLY A 75 10.59 -11.98 -14.66
CA GLY A 75 11.93 -12.08 -15.24
C GLY A 75 12.39 -10.91 -16.13
N MET A 76 13.68 -10.93 -16.53
CA MET A 76 14.31 -9.85 -17.30
C MET A 76 13.70 -9.62 -18.68
N GLU A 77 13.11 -10.63 -19.33
CA GLU A 77 12.49 -10.42 -20.64
C GLU A 77 11.20 -9.59 -20.53
N LYS A 78 10.47 -9.68 -19.42
CA LYS A 78 9.32 -8.80 -19.16
C LYS A 78 9.76 -7.35 -19.02
N MET A 79 10.86 -7.11 -18.30
CA MET A 79 11.51 -5.81 -18.22
C MET A 79 11.90 -5.28 -19.60
N ARG A 80 12.62 -6.09 -20.40
CA ARG A 80 13.07 -5.68 -21.74
C ARG A 80 11.90 -5.41 -22.69
N ARG A 81 10.82 -6.20 -22.62
CA ARG A 81 9.58 -5.94 -23.36
C ARG A 81 8.94 -4.62 -22.96
N PHE A 82 8.83 -4.35 -21.65
CA PHE A 82 8.33 -3.09 -21.14
C PHE A 82 9.17 -1.90 -21.63
N VAL A 83 10.50 -1.95 -21.48
CA VAL A 83 11.41 -0.88 -21.93
C VAL A 83 11.27 -0.61 -23.42
N ARG A 84 11.25 -1.66 -24.27
CA ARG A 84 11.05 -1.51 -25.73
C ARG A 84 9.71 -0.86 -26.10
N LYS A 85 8.65 -1.07 -25.30
CA LYS A 85 7.31 -0.53 -25.53
C LYS A 85 7.16 0.91 -25.00
N ALA A 86 7.57 1.15 -23.76
CA ALA A 86 7.42 2.42 -23.06
C ALA A 86 8.46 3.48 -23.47
N PHE A 87 9.68 3.03 -23.83
CA PHE A 87 10.82 3.90 -24.13
C PHE A 87 11.54 3.45 -25.40
N PRO A 88 10.89 3.53 -26.59
CA PRO A 88 11.47 3.04 -27.85
C PRO A 88 12.75 3.76 -28.29
N MET A 89 13.01 4.97 -27.76
CA MET A 89 14.24 5.72 -28.02
C MET A 89 15.37 5.47 -27.00
N ALA A 90 15.12 4.67 -25.96
CA ALA A 90 16.11 4.40 -24.93
C ALA A 90 17.36 3.76 -25.53
N LYS A 91 18.52 4.34 -25.25
CA LYS A 91 19.80 3.69 -25.53
C LYS A 91 19.90 2.43 -24.67
N SER A 92 20.69 1.46 -25.13
CA SER A 92 21.03 0.23 -24.40
C SER A 92 21.94 0.46 -23.16
N GLN A 93 21.75 1.56 -22.44
CA GLN A 93 22.35 1.80 -21.12
C GLN A 93 21.59 0.97 -20.09
N SER A 94 21.87 -0.34 -20.12
CA SER A 94 21.34 -1.27 -19.14
C SER A 94 22.34 -2.37 -18.77
N THR A 95 23.29 -2.08 -17.87
CA THR A 95 23.98 -3.15 -17.10
C THR A 95 24.49 -2.67 -15.75
N THR A 96 23.87 -3.18 -14.68
CA THR A 96 24.28 -3.10 -13.26
C THR A 96 25.06 -1.86 -12.75
N PRO A 97 24.47 -1.04 -11.86
CA PRO A 97 25.02 0.21 -11.31
C PRO A 97 26.19 0.94 -12.02
N ASP A 98 26.19 1.43 -13.26
CA ASP A 98 25.23 1.58 -14.39
C ASP A 98 23.80 0.97 -14.27
N GLY A 99 23.32 0.26 -15.28
CA GLY A 99 22.01 0.62 -15.84
C GLY A 99 20.94 -0.46 -15.88
N GLU A 100 21.24 -1.73 -15.56
CA GLU A 100 20.18 -2.75 -15.63
C GLU A 100 19.22 -2.55 -14.46
N VAL A 101 17.95 -2.32 -14.80
CA VAL A 101 16.83 -2.42 -13.88
C VAL A 101 16.69 -3.90 -13.49
N THR A 102 17.48 -4.32 -12.50
CA THR A 102 17.50 -5.73 -12.06
C THR A 102 16.21 -6.08 -11.31
N GLN A 103 15.82 -7.36 -11.35
CA GLN A 103 14.69 -7.86 -10.53
C GLN A 103 14.88 -7.56 -9.03
N ALA A 104 16.13 -7.61 -8.54
CA ALA A 104 16.49 -7.27 -7.16
C ALA A 104 16.22 -5.79 -6.79
N GLN A 105 16.21 -4.89 -7.77
CA GLN A 105 15.85 -3.48 -7.61
C GLN A 105 14.35 -3.21 -7.84
N THR A 106 13.60 -4.13 -8.46
CA THR A 106 12.21 -3.87 -8.89
C THR A 106 11.13 -4.79 -8.32
N GLY A 107 11.46 -5.77 -7.47
CA GLY A 107 10.46 -6.57 -6.75
C GLY A 107 9.39 -5.72 -6.03
N PRO A 108 8.20 -6.28 -5.69
CA PRO A 108 6.96 -5.52 -5.45
C PRO A 108 7.05 -4.25 -4.60
N ALA A 109 7.83 -4.27 -3.52
CA ALA A 109 8.04 -3.13 -2.64
C ALA A 109 8.98 -2.03 -3.21
N ARG A 110 9.99 -2.42 -4.00
CA ARG A 110 11.00 -1.51 -4.55
C ARG A 110 10.61 -0.97 -5.92
N GLY A 111 9.94 -1.78 -6.74
CA GLY A 111 9.37 -1.32 -8.01
C GLY A 111 8.44 -0.12 -7.80
N LEU A 112 7.61 -0.16 -6.76
CA LEU A 112 6.73 0.94 -6.35
C LEU A 112 7.45 2.29 -6.26
N VAL A 113 8.53 2.36 -5.48
CA VAL A 113 9.31 3.59 -5.33
C VAL A 113 10.10 3.91 -6.60
N TYR A 114 10.73 2.90 -7.21
CA TYR A 114 11.60 3.08 -8.37
C TYR A 114 10.87 3.71 -9.57
N TRP A 115 9.65 3.24 -9.86
CA TRP A 115 8.87 3.68 -11.01
C TRP A 115 8.17 5.02 -10.81
N LEU A 116 7.73 5.33 -9.58
CA LEU A 116 6.95 6.54 -9.31
C LEU A 116 7.79 7.76 -8.87
N SER A 117 9.03 7.53 -8.41
CA SER A 117 9.92 8.60 -7.91
C SER A 117 10.47 9.49 -9.03
N GLU A 118 11.32 8.94 -9.89
CA GLU A 118 12.11 9.72 -10.85
C GLU A 118 12.40 8.93 -12.13
N ILE A 119 11.79 9.37 -13.23
CA ILE A 119 12.10 8.93 -14.60
C ILE A 119 12.59 10.14 -15.38
N SER A 120 13.75 10.03 -16.03
CA SER A 120 14.32 11.11 -16.84
C SER A 120 13.37 11.54 -17.96
N THR A 121 13.28 12.85 -18.21
CA THR A 121 12.53 13.41 -19.33
C THR A 121 13.23 13.20 -20.68
N ASP A 122 14.55 12.88 -20.70
CA ASP A 122 15.28 12.48 -21.91
C ASP A 122 14.84 11.08 -22.37
N PRO A 123 14.13 10.93 -23.51
CA PRO A 123 13.66 9.64 -24.01
C PRO A 123 14.78 8.66 -24.34
N ARG A 124 16.04 9.14 -24.47
CA ARG A 124 17.21 8.31 -24.75
C ARG A 124 17.83 7.69 -23.50
N GLN A 125 17.54 8.23 -22.32
CA GLN A 125 18.14 7.83 -21.04
C GLN A 125 17.10 7.83 -19.90
N PRO A 126 15.97 7.11 -20.03
CA PRO A 126 14.85 7.20 -19.07
C PRO A 126 15.23 6.79 -17.65
N PHE A 127 16.21 5.90 -17.49
CA PHE A 127 16.68 5.36 -16.20
C PHE A 127 17.93 6.04 -15.65
N ARG A 128 18.40 7.12 -16.29
CA ARG A 128 19.45 7.98 -15.73
C ARG A 128 18.98 8.44 -14.35
N LYS A 129 19.82 8.23 -13.33
CA LYS A 129 19.66 8.86 -12.01
C LYS A 129 20.55 10.09 -11.93
N GLU A 130 20.17 11.04 -11.07
CA GLU A 130 20.96 12.25 -10.88
C GLU A 130 22.33 11.87 -10.28
N SER A 131 23.42 12.17 -10.99
CA SER A 131 24.77 11.83 -10.54
C SER A 131 25.20 12.84 -9.47
N GLY A 132 25.14 12.44 -8.21
CA GLY A 132 25.61 13.22 -7.05
C GLY A 132 27.13 13.43 -7.02
N GLY A 133 27.66 14.17 -7.99
CA GLY A 133 29.01 14.70 -7.96
C GLY A 133 29.07 15.96 -7.09
N PHE A 134 30.11 16.07 -6.26
CA PHE A 134 30.36 17.28 -5.47
C PHE A 134 30.39 18.53 -6.38
N GLY A 135 29.40 19.42 -6.22
CA GLY A 135 29.30 20.68 -6.96
C GLY A 135 28.36 20.70 -8.18
N GLY A 136 27.70 19.60 -8.53
CA GLY A 136 26.66 19.62 -9.57
C GLY A 136 25.40 20.35 -9.11
N GLN A 137 24.90 21.33 -9.88
CA GLN A 137 23.59 21.92 -9.62
C GLN A 137 22.49 20.87 -9.82
N LYS A 138 21.62 20.70 -8.81
CA LYS A 138 20.40 19.90 -8.93
C LYS A 138 19.55 20.44 -10.08
N GLN A 139 19.16 19.57 -11.00
CA GLN A 139 18.23 19.90 -12.09
C GLN A 139 16.99 19.02 -11.95
N ASP A 140 16.25 19.25 -10.86
CA ASP A 140 14.97 18.62 -10.53
C ASP A 140 13.95 18.69 -11.68
N GLU A 141 14.06 19.67 -12.58
CA GLU A 141 13.21 19.88 -13.75
C GLU A 141 13.36 18.82 -14.87
N LEU A 142 14.38 17.95 -14.80
CA LEU A 142 14.66 16.93 -15.81
C LEU A 142 14.04 15.55 -15.51
N PHE A 143 13.12 15.46 -14.54
CA PHE A 143 12.51 14.19 -14.13
C PHE A 143 10.98 14.26 -14.03
N TYR A 144 10.30 13.27 -14.60
CA TYR A 144 8.92 12.95 -14.26
C TYR A 144 8.89 12.33 -12.86
N LYS A 145 8.20 12.99 -11.93
CA LYS A 145 7.89 12.49 -10.59
C LYS A 145 6.38 12.24 -10.52
N PHE A 146 5.95 10.98 -10.48
CA PHE A 146 4.54 10.60 -10.49
C PHE A 146 3.94 10.57 -9.07
N TYR A 147 4.78 10.35 -8.06
CA TYR A 147 4.38 10.34 -6.66
C TYR A 147 5.46 10.98 -5.77
N ASN A 148 5.04 11.82 -4.83
CA ASN A 148 5.95 12.47 -3.89
C ASN A 148 6.04 11.65 -2.58
N PHE A 149 7.04 10.78 -2.51
CA PHE A 149 7.28 9.95 -1.33
C PHE A 149 7.84 10.76 -0.16
N GLN A 150 7.24 10.60 1.02
CA GLN A 150 7.75 11.21 2.24
C GLN A 150 9.10 10.57 2.63
N GLU A 151 10.19 11.35 2.63
CA GLU A 151 11.56 10.85 2.88
C GLU A 151 11.67 10.05 4.19
N GLY A 152 11.03 10.54 5.27
CA GLY A 152 10.99 9.86 6.57
C GLY A 152 10.20 8.53 6.61
N ARG A 153 9.69 8.05 5.47
CA ARG A 153 9.02 6.75 5.29
C ARG A 153 9.67 5.90 4.20
N LEU A 154 10.82 6.32 3.67
CA LEU A 154 11.62 5.57 2.69
C LEU A 154 12.79 4.85 3.39
N ASN A 155 12.95 3.55 3.11
CA ASN A 155 14.13 2.79 3.53
C ASN A 155 14.53 1.75 2.49
N LYS A 156 15.81 1.71 2.10
CA LYS A 156 16.40 0.74 1.15
C LYS A 156 15.57 0.55 -0.15
N GLY A 157 15.00 1.65 -0.65
CA GLY A 157 14.17 1.71 -1.85
C GLY A 157 12.72 1.24 -1.68
N LYS A 158 12.24 1.04 -0.44
CA LYS A 158 10.86 0.66 -0.11
C LYS A 158 10.14 1.83 0.58
N TYR A 159 8.83 1.94 0.41
CA TYR A 159 7.99 2.93 1.10
C TYR A 159 7.07 2.24 2.12
N TYR A 160 6.96 2.81 3.31
CA TYR A 160 6.24 2.21 4.43
C TYR A 160 5.01 3.04 4.84
N PRO A 161 3.97 2.41 5.41
CA PRO A 161 2.89 3.14 6.09
C PRO A 161 3.42 4.00 7.25
N LYS A 162 2.56 4.89 7.76
CA LYS A 162 2.90 5.76 8.89
C LYS A 162 2.97 4.91 10.18
N ASP A 163 3.91 5.25 11.07
CA ASP A 163 4.17 4.55 12.34
C ASP A 163 4.69 3.09 12.19
N TYR A 164 5.20 2.71 11.02
CA TYR A 164 5.80 1.40 10.75
C TYR A 164 7.32 1.38 11.00
N ASP A 165 7.84 0.26 11.52
CA ASP A 165 9.27 -0.04 11.62
C ASP A 165 9.76 -0.68 10.32
N PHE A 166 10.78 -0.08 9.72
CA PHE A 166 11.34 -0.56 8.45
C PHE A 166 12.03 -1.93 8.51
N THR A 167 12.27 -2.45 9.72
CA THR A 167 12.99 -3.71 9.99
C THR A 167 12.05 -4.90 10.02
N HIS A 168 10.91 -4.75 10.72
CA HIS A 168 9.98 -5.85 11.03
C HIS A 168 8.65 -5.72 10.31
N ASP A 169 8.21 -4.52 9.95
CA ASP A 169 6.91 -4.32 9.32
C ASP A 169 7.04 -4.37 7.78
N PRO A 170 5.97 -4.77 7.05
CA PRO A 170 5.98 -4.80 5.61
C PRO A 170 5.77 -3.38 5.00
N PRO A 171 6.39 -3.10 3.85
CA PRO A 171 6.17 -1.88 3.08
C PRO A 171 4.87 -1.97 2.25
N PHE A 172 4.49 -0.86 1.60
CA PHE A 172 3.54 -0.92 0.48
C PHE A 172 4.10 -1.82 -0.64
N LEU A 173 3.23 -2.64 -1.22
CA LEU A 173 3.55 -3.52 -2.35
C LEU A 173 2.81 -3.08 -3.61
N TYR A 174 3.48 -3.20 -4.75
CA TYR A 174 2.91 -3.07 -6.08
C TYR A 174 2.96 -4.42 -6.81
N PHE A 175 1.83 -4.87 -7.36
CA PHE A 175 1.75 -6.04 -8.23
C PHE A 175 1.14 -5.67 -9.58
N ASN A 176 1.76 -6.11 -10.67
CA ASN A 176 1.30 -5.88 -12.04
C ASN A 176 0.33 -7.00 -12.45
N TRP A 177 -0.78 -6.69 -13.13
CA TRP A 177 -1.75 -7.73 -13.50
C TRP A 177 -1.18 -8.87 -14.35
N GLU A 178 -0.21 -8.57 -15.22
CA GLU A 178 0.42 -9.58 -16.07
C GLU A 178 1.36 -10.54 -15.29
N THR A 179 1.51 -10.41 -13.96
CA THR A 179 2.33 -11.29 -13.12
C THR A 179 1.54 -12.00 -12.04
N TYR A 180 0.27 -11.64 -11.77
CA TYR A 180 -0.43 -12.08 -10.55
C TYR A 180 -0.38 -13.59 -10.27
N GLY A 181 -0.54 -14.45 -11.30
CA GLY A 181 -0.50 -15.91 -11.15
C GLY A 181 0.86 -16.53 -10.77
N MET A 182 1.94 -15.74 -10.75
CA MET A 182 3.29 -16.15 -10.35
C MET A 182 3.99 -15.17 -9.39
N ALA A 183 3.38 -14.01 -9.14
CA ALA A 183 3.99 -12.96 -8.34
C ALA A 183 3.94 -13.29 -6.85
N SER A 184 5.00 -12.95 -6.13
CA SER A 184 5.01 -13.02 -4.68
C SER A 184 5.91 -11.97 -4.06
N TYR A 185 5.70 -11.70 -2.77
CA TYR A 185 6.60 -10.91 -1.94
C TYR A 185 6.96 -11.72 -0.70
N ARG A 186 8.25 -11.75 -0.33
CA ARG A 186 8.67 -12.37 0.93
C ARG A 186 8.49 -11.36 2.07
N THR A 187 7.59 -11.67 3.01
CA THR A 187 7.34 -10.86 4.20
C THR A 187 8.58 -10.84 5.13
N PRO A 188 8.67 -9.90 6.08
CA PRO A 188 9.73 -9.89 7.09
C PRO A 188 9.81 -11.22 7.88
N ASP A 189 8.65 -11.82 8.18
CA ASP A 189 8.53 -13.13 8.85
C ASP A 189 8.90 -14.33 7.96
N GLY A 190 9.30 -14.08 6.71
CA GLY A 190 9.74 -15.09 5.76
C GLY A 190 8.62 -15.79 4.97
N LEU A 191 7.35 -15.49 5.22
CA LEU A 191 6.20 -16.01 4.46
C LEU A 191 6.18 -15.45 3.03
N ALA A 192 5.50 -16.15 2.12
CA ALA A 192 5.32 -15.73 0.74
C ALA A 192 3.90 -15.19 0.54
N PHE A 193 3.78 -13.86 0.51
CA PHE A 193 2.54 -13.16 0.22
C PHE A 193 2.25 -13.14 -1.29
N LYS A 194 1.01 -13.43 -1.70
CA LYS A 194 0.53 -13.45 -3.09
C LYS A 194 -0.51 -12.33 -3.33
N PRO A 195 -0.57 -11.70 -4.52
CA PRO A 195 -1.65 -10.76 -4.84
C PRO A 195 -3.02 -11.44 -4.81
N TYR A 196 -4.08 -10.66 -4.59
CA TYR A 196 -5.43 -11.20 -4.40
C TYR A 196 -6.13 -11.55 -5.73
N ASP A 197 -6.83 -12.68 -5.73
CA ASP A 197 -7.74 -13.08 -6.80
C ASP A 197 -9.11 -13.46 -6.25
N ARG A 198 -10.14 -13.46 -7.11
CA ARG A 198 -11.48 -13.96 -6.79
C ARG A 198 -11.61 -15.37 -7.35
N GLY A 199 -11.93 -16.30 -6.47
CA GLY A 199 -12.29 -17.68 -6.85
C GLY A 199 -13.69 -17.71 -7.44
N GLN A 200 -13.85 -18.34 -8.61
CA GLN A 200 -15.18 -18.69 -9.12
C GLN A 200 -15.59 -20.08 -8.65
N SER A 201 -16.85 -20.22 -8.22
CA SER A 201 -17.44 -21.46 -7.69
C SER A 201 -17.75 -22.53 -8.75
N ASN A 202 -17.60 -22.22 -10.04
CA ASN A 202 -18.02 -23.10 -11.12
C ASN A 202 -16.90 -24.04 -11.60
N SER A 203 -17.17 -25.34 -11.48
CA SER A 203 -16.40 -26.48 -11.97
C SER A 203 -16.39 -26.64 -13.51
N GLN A 204 -16.33 -25.53 -14.25
CA GLN A 204 -16.21 -25.46 -15.71
C GLN A 204 -15.16 -24.44 -16.18
N SER A 205 -13.98 -24.45 -15.55
CA SER A 205 -12.77 -23.83 -16.10
C SER A 205 -12.29 -24.64 -17.32
N SER A 206 -12.64 -24.21 -18.53
CA SER A 206 -12.34 -24.94 -19.76
C SER A 206 -10.83 -25.12 -20.00
N SER A 207 -10.47 -26.33 -20.42
CA SER A 207 -9.13 -26.65 -20.89
C SER A 207 -8.90 -26.09 -22.29
N ASN A 208 -8.35 -24.86 -22.41
CA ASN A 208 -7.38 -24.52 -23.47
C ASN A 208 -6.82 -23.08 -23.40
N ARG A 209 -5.68 -22.93 -22.71
CA ARG A 209 -4.41 -22.36 -23.23
C ARG A 209 -3.46 -22.05 -22.06
N GLY A 210 -2.64 -23.03 -21.69
CA GLY A 210 -1.44 -22.78 -20.88
C GLY A 210 -1.64 -22.51 -19.38
N GLY A 211 -2.21 -23.48 -18.65
CA GLY A 211 -1.82 -23.71 -17.25
C GLY A 211 -2.63 -23.05 -16.13
N GLY A 212 -3.77 -23.67 -15.77
CA GLY A 212 -4.21 -23.78 -14.37
C GLY A 212 -5.04 -22.64 -13.77
N ASN A 213 -6.34 -22.93 -13.61
CA ASN A 213 -7.36 -22.20 -12.82
C ASN A 213 -7.86 -20.86 -13.38
N SER A 214 -9.17 -20.76 -13.58
CA SER A 214 -9.93 -19.51 -13.83
C SER A 214 -9.97 -18.60 -12.60
N ARG A 215 -8.81 -18.10 -12.16
CA ARG A 215 -8.70 -17.02 -11.18
C ARG A 215 -9.08 -15.71 -11.85
N THR A 216 -10.15 -15.06 -11.39
CA THR A 216 -10.51 -13.70 -11.82
C THR A 216 -9.81 -12.72 -10.91
N PHE A 217 -8.81 -11.98 -11.40
CA PHE A 217 -8.00 -11.15 -10.52
C PHE A 217 -8.73 -9.86 -10.14
N CYS A 218 -8.50 -9.35 -8.92
CA CYS A 218 -9.27 -8.20 -8.42
C CYS A 218 -9.02 -6.88 -9.16
N ALA A 219 -7.92 -6.79 -9.90
CA ALA A 219 -7.51 -5.62 -10.68
C ALA A 219 -6.87 -6.06 -12.01
N GLU A 220 -7.64 -6.77 -12.83
CA GLU A 220 -7.25 -7.11 -14.22
C GLU A 220 -6.95 -5.84 -15.04
N GLU A 221 -6.03 -5.94 -15.99
CA GLU A 221 -5.50 -4.83 -16.82
C GLU A 221 -4.89 -3.62 -16.05
N SER A 222 -4.80 -3.71 -14.73
CA SER A 222 -4.35 -2.65 -13.82
C SER A 222 -3.25 -3.17 -12.86
N CYS A 223 -3.20 -2.67 -11.63
CA CYS A 223 -2.29 -3.13 -10.59
C CYS A 223 -2.97 -3.16 -9.21
N GLN A 224 -2.45 -4.00 -8.31
CA GLN A 224 -2.81 -3.97 -6.90
C GLN A 224 -1.75 -3.21 -6.13
N ILE A 225 -2.17 -2.14 -5.42
CA ILE A 225 -1.39 -1.57 -4.32
C ILE A 225 -1.91 -2.15 -3.02
N ILE A 226 -1.02 -2.69 -2.20
CA ILE A 226 -1.36 -3.44 -1.00
C ILE A 226 -0.54 -2.90 0.17
N ALA A 227 -1.18 -2.74 1.32
CA ALA A 227 -0.54 -2.46 2.60
C ALA A 227 -1.09 -3.41 3.69
N ALA A 228 -0.22 -3.77 4.63
CA ALA A 228 -0.62 -4.38 5.89
C ALA A 228 -1.59 -3.48 6.66
N GLY A 229 -2.40 -4.06 7.54
CA GLY A 229 -3.42 -3.31 8.28
C GLY A 229 -2.92 -2.56 9.52
N LEU A 230 -3.71 -2.63 10.59
CA LEU A 230 -3.36 -2.12 11.92
C LEU A 230 -2.55 -3.15 12.72
N ASP A 231 -2.65 -4.44 12.39
CA ASP A 231 -1.85 -5.52 12.98
C ASP A 231 -0.38 -5.55 12.48
N LYS A 232 -0.12 -4.84 11.37
CA LYS A 232 1.17 -4.72 10.66
C LYS A 232 1.66 -6.00 9.98
N LYS A 233 0.77 -6.95 9.71
CA LYS A 233 1.09 -8.17 8.96
C LYS A 233 0.41 -8.15 7.59
N LEU A 234 0.91 -9.00 6.71
CA LEU A 234 0.33 -9.19 5.38
C LEU A 234 -0.36 -10.56 5.24
N GLY A 235 -0.11 -11.51 6.14
CA GLY A 235 -0.51 -12.89 5.96
C GLY A 235 0.07 -13.51 4.68
N THR A 236 -0.77 -14.26 3.96
CA THR A 236 -0.37 -15.01 2.75
C THR A 236 -0.98 -14.49 1.46
N GLY A 237 -2.02 -13.66 1.53
CA GLY A 237 -2.79 -13.24 0.36
C GLY A 237 -3.49 -14.41 -0.35
N GLY A 238 -3.76 -14.26 -1.64
CA GLY A 238 -4.35 -15.30 -2.49
C GLY A 238 -5.85 -15.16 -2.74
N THR A 239 -6.59 -16.27 -2.68
CA THR A 239 -7.96 -16.34 -3.22
C THR A 239 -9.03 -15.84 -2.23
N LEU A 240 -9.66 -14.72 -2.57
CA LEU A 240 -10.93 -14.26 -2.01
C LEU A 240 -12.04 -15.21 -2.50
N MET A 241 -12.62 -15.96 -1.58
CA MET A 241 -13.86 -16.71 -1.85
C MET A 241 -15.06 -15.78 -1.74
N LEU A 242 -15.94 -15.83 -2.74
CA LEU A 242 -17.19 -15.05 -2.80
C LEU A 242 -18.39 -15.76 -2.16
N ASP A 243 -18.21 -17.01 -1.71
CA ASP A 243 -19.25 -17.80 -1.04
C ASP A 243 -18.61 -18.63 0.08
N SER A 244 -19.11 -18.45 1.30
CA SER A 244 -18.68 -19.16 2.51
C SER A 244 -19.00 -20.67 2.49
N ALA A 245 -19.99 -21.10 1.69
CA ALA A 245 -20.44 -22.49 1.66
C ALA A 245 -19.46 -23.47 1.00
N GLN A 246 -18.50 -22.98 0.22
CA GLN A 246 -17.57 -23.82 -0.56
C GLN A 246 -16.16 -23.96 0.04
N ALA A 247 -15.93 -23.43 1.24
CA ALA A 247 -14.66 -23.58 1.96
C ALA A 247 -14.32 -25.04 2.37
N ALA A 248 -15.26 -25.97 2.20
CA ALA A 248 -15.13 -27.41 2.48
C ALA A 248 -14.27 -28.14 1.44
N GLY A 249 -12.97 -27.82 1.35
CA GLY A 249 -12.06 -28.47 0.40
C GLY A 249 -10.57 -28.17 0.53
N GLY A 250 -10.13 -27.33 1.47
CA GLY A 250 -8.70 -26.98 1.63
C GLY A 250 -8.15 -26.03 0.57
N ALA A 251 -9.01 -25.29 -0.12
CA ALA A 251 -8.59 -24.13 -0.90
C ALA A 251 -8.02 -23.05 0.03
N GLU A 252 -6.99 -22.32 -0.41
CA GLU A 252 -6.23 -21.35 0.41
C GLU A 252 -7.16 -20.32 1.06
N PHE A 253 -7.39 -20.45 2.37
CA PHE A 253 -8.06 -19.44 3.17
C PHE A 253 -7.17 -18.20 3.26
N ILE A 254 -7.76 -17.03 3.00
CA ILE A 254 -7.19 -15.76 3.41
C ILE A 254 -7.06 -15.78 4.93
N SER A 255 -5.83 -15.59 5.43
CA SER A 255 -5.51 -15.78 6.85
C SER A 255 -6.19 -14.72 7.74
N GLU A 256 -6.14 -14.93 9.06
CA GLU A 256 -6.56 -13.90 10.02
C GLU A 256 -5.68 -12.63 9.91
N GLU A 257 -4.39 -12.81 9.56
CA GLU A 257 -3.40 -11.73 9.32
C GLU A 257 -3.59 -10.99 7.98
N ASP A 258 -4.59 -11.38 7.19
CA ASP A 258 -4.95 -10.71 5.94
C ASP A 258 -6.20 -9.81 6.10
N GLU A 259 -6.96 -9.90 7.19
CA GLU A 259 -8.33 -9.34 7.25
C GLU A 259 -8.38 -7.82 7.28
N ASP A 260 -7.40 -7.17 7.91
CA ASP A 260 -7.32 -5.71 7.96
C ASP A 260 -6.40 -5.09 6.90
N ASN A 261 -5.86 -5.92 5.98
CA ASN A 261 -5.10 -5.46 4.82
C ASN A 261 -5.92 -4.49 3.96
N VAL A 262 -5.20 -3.50 3.45
CA VAL A 262 -5.76 -2.41 2.63
C VAL A 262 -5.27 -2.56 1.20
N VAL A 263 -6.22 -2.54 0.26
CA VAL A 263 -5.98 -2.70 -1.18
C VAL A 263 -6.56 -1.53 -1.97
N SER A 264 -5.96 -1.19 -3.12
CA SER A 264 -6.35 0.01 -3.87
C SER A 264 -7.63 -0.10 -4.72
N PHE A 265 -8.16 -1.31 -4.94
CA PHE A 265 -9.29 -1.57 -5.86
C PHE A 265 -10.65 -1.69 -5.15
N ASP A 266 -10.69 -1.66 -3.82
CA ASP A 266 -11.92 -1.56 -3.03
C ASP A 266 -11.69 -0.49 -1.95
N THR A 267 -12.73 0.24 -1.53
CA THR A 267 -12.63 1.25 -0.47
C THR A 267 -12.71 0.64 0.93
N ARG A 268 -12.92 -0.68 1.02
CA ARG A 268 -13.05 -1.47 2.24
C ARG A 268 -11.80 -2.33 2.48
N ARG A 269 -11.69 -2.96 3.65
CA ARG A 269 -10.60 -3.91 3.98
C ARG A 269 -10.87 -5.27 3.35
N ILE A 270 -9.85 -6.13 3.28
CA ILE A 270 -9.98 -7.49 2.73
C ILE A 270 -11.04 -8.32 3.47
N GLY A 271 -11.14 -8.22 4.81
CA GLY A 271 -12.18 -8.88 5.61
C GLY A 271 -13.60 -8.44 5.24
N ASP A 272 -13.80 -7.17 4.89
CA ASP A 272 -15.10 -6.59 4.50
C ASP A 272 -15.58 -7.04 3.10
N ILE A 273 -14.74 -7.76 2.35
CA ILE A 273 -15.00 -8.28 0.99
C ILE A 273 -15.37 -9.78 1.02
N LYS A 274 -15.15 -10.47 2.16
CA LYS A 274 -15.41 -11.92 2.32
C LYS A 274 -16.91 -12.28 2.46
N GLY A 275 -17.85 -11.33 2.31
CA GLY A 275 -19.29 -11.50 2.59
C GLY A 275 -20.21 -10.93 1.52
#